data_AF-A0A2D0Q4U0-F1
#
_entry.id   AF-A0A2D0Q4U0-F1
#
_cell.length_a   1.000
_cell.length_b   1.000
_cell.length_c   1.000
_cell.angle_alpha   90.00
_cell.angle_beta   90.00
_cell.angle_gamma   90.00
#
_symmetry.space_group_name_H-M   'P 1'
#
loop_
_entity.id
_entity.type
_entity.pdbx_description
1 polymer ?
#
loop_
_entity_poly.entity_id
_entity_poly.type
_entity_poly.pdbx_seq_one_letter_code
_entity_poly.pdbx_strand_id
1 'polypeptide(L)'
;MGLVWVLILIGHGPRSSFYFVERIWQPCLGSSTIHLHAGSARDVQRPVIISFFTMADVPALINICVSLKIQPNDGPVFFKADGSRFGQTRTIKLLTGSKYKIEVVLKPGNAEPLTMGIGGKTFDLEQQSKDDESAVYHGFYDTEGVPHTKSGDRQPVQVTIQFKEVGVFETVWQVKYYNYYKREHCQFGNKFSCIEYEVKPNETRSLMWINKELFQ
;
A
#
# COMPACT_ATOMS: atom_id res chain seq x y z
N MET A 1 2.65 12.55 -24.60
CA MET A 1 3.34 13.85 -24.49
C MET A 1 2.27 14.92 -24.29
N GLY A 2 2.01 15.34 -23.06
CA GLY A 2 1.00 16.34 -22.75
C GLY A 2 1.62 17.72 -22.58
N LEU A 3 1.05 18.76 -23.21
CA LEU A 3 1.39 20.14 -22.86
C LEU A 3 0.82 20.43 -21.48
N VAL A 4 1.67 20.88 -20.55
CA VAL A 4 1.24 21.41 -19.25
C VAL A 4 1.30 22.93 -19.31
N TRP A 5 0.14 23.56 -19.17
CA TRP A 5 0.03 25.01 -19.01
C TRP A 5 0.18 25.33 -17.53
N VAL A 6 1.21 26.11 -17.17
CA VAL A 6 1.41 26.55 -15.78
C VAL A 6 1.08 28.05 -15.70
N LEU A 7 0.01 28.38 -14.98
CA LEU A 7 -0.31 29.76 -14.62
C LEU A 7 0.39 30.09 -13.30
N ILE A 8 1.36 31.00 -13.33
CA ILE A 8 2.06 31.46 -12.13
C ILE A 8 1.46 32.81 -11.72
N LEU A 9 0.81 32.86 -10.55
CA LEU A 9 0.31 34.09 -9.94
C LEU A 9 1.35 34.60 -8.92
N ILE A 10 2.01 35.70 -9.24
CA ILE A 10 2.90 36.39 -8.29
C ILE A 10 2.16 37.62 -7.78
N GLY A 11 1.58 37.51 -6.59
CA GLY A 11 0.89 38.62 -5.93
C GLY A 11 1.77 39.26 -4.87
N HIS A 12 2.19 40.50 -5.07
CA HIS A 12 2.62 41.37 -3.98
C HIS A 12 2.14 42.81 -4.20
N GLY A 13 1.19 43.24 -3.37
CA GLY A 13 0.72 44.63 -3.30
C GLY A 13 -0.37 45.02 -4.31
N PRO A 14 -0.96 46.22 -4.14
CA PRO A 14 -2.23 46.64 -4.77
C PRO A 14 -2.17 46.91 -6.28
N ARG A 15 -1.11 46.46 -6.97
CA ARG A 15 -1.01 46.49 -8.44
C ARG A 15 -0.54 45.11 -8.90
N SER A 16 -1.50 44.26 -9.24
CA SER A 16 -1.26 42.98 -9.89
C SER A 16 -0.74 43.21 -11.32
N SER A 17 0.54 42.93 -11.54
CA SER A 17 1.10 42.79 -12.88
C SER A 17 1.06 41.32 -13.29
N PHE A 18 0.48 41.04 -14.46
CA PHE A 18 0.41 39.70 -15.04
C PHE A 18 1.66 39.44 -15.87
N TYR A 19 2.38 38.36 -15.59
CA TYR A 19 3.49 37.91 -16.43
C TYR A 19 3.13 36.57 -17.06
N PHE A 20 3.19 36.53 -18.40
CA PHE A 20 2.98 35.33 -19.19
C PHE A 20 4.34 34.69 -19.45
N VAL A 21 4.57 33.46 -19.00
CA VAL A 21 5.78 32.71 -19.33
C VAL A 21 5.44 31.78 -20.48
N GLU A 22 5.95 32.09 -21.66
CA GLU A 22 5.71 31.32 -22.88
C GLU A 22 6.80 30.24 -23.05
N ARG A 23 6.37 28.96 -23.09
CA ARG A 23 7.14 27.73 -23.34
C ARG A 23 8.17 27.30 -22.27
N ILE A 24 7.91 26.15 -21.66
CA ILE A 24 8.97 25.30 -21.08
C ILE A 24 9.05 24.03 -21.94
N TRP A 25 10.18 23.85 -22.62
CA TRP A 25 10.52 22.62 -23.32
C TRP A 25 11.11 21.65 -22.28
N GLN A 26 10.48 20.49 -22.05
CA GLN A 26 11.09 19.44 -21.24
C GLN A 26 11.99 18.56 -22.13
N PRO A 27 13.32 18.49 -21.90
CA PRO A 27 14.06 17.29 -22.20
C PRO A 27 14.00 16.34 -20.99
N CYS A 28 13.97 15.06 -21.28
CA CYS A 28 13.94 13.97 -20.30
C CYS A 28 15.09 14.03 -19.30
N LEU A 29 14.81 13.54 -18.08
CA LEU A 29 15.75 13.09 -17.04
C LEU A 29 16.71 14.16 -16.48
N GLY A 30 16.29 14.79 -15.39
CA GLY A 30 17.15 15.59 -14.52
C GLY A 30 16.39 16.66 -13.77
N SER A 31 16.66 16.80 -12.47
CA SER A 31 16.23 17.95 -11.66
C SER A 31 16.55 19.24 -12.42
N SER A 32 15.52 19.95 -12.86
CA SER A 32 15.69 21.15 -13.68
C SER A 32 15.41 22.38 -12.84
N THR A 33 16.47 23.08 -12.45
CA THR A 33 16.38 24.41 -11.82
C THR A 33 16.11 25.44 -12.90
N ILE A 34 14.97 26.12 -12.84
CA ILE A 34 14.64 27.22 -13.77
C ILE A 34 15.13 28.53 -13.15
N HIS A 35 16.06 29.20 -13.83
CA HIS A 35 16.49 30.56 -13.49
C HIS A 35 15.58 31.57 -14.22
N LEU A 36 14.72 32.28 -13.49
CA LEU A 36 13.97 33.41 -14.04
C LEU A 36 14.78 34.70 -13.86
N HIS A 37 14.93 35.49 -14.93
CA HIS A 37 15.46 36.85 -14.87
C HIS A 37 14.29 37.84 -14.87
N ALA A 38 14.05 38.46 -13.71
CA ALA A 38 13.15 39.61 -13.62
C ALA A 38 13.98 40.88 -13.86
N GLY A 39 13.69 41.58 -14.96
CA GLY A 39 14.27 42.90 -15.24
C GLY A 39 13.54 44.00 -14.47
N SER A 40 14.19 44.53 -13.43
CA SER A 40 14.04 45.93 -13.01
C SER A 40 15.17 46.29 -12.04
N ALA A 41 15.92 47.34 -12.35
CA ALA A 41 17.03 47.81 -11.54
C ALA A 41 16.51 48.41 -10.23
N ARG A 42 16.64 47.67 -9.11
CA ARG A 42 16.78 48.11 -7.69
C ARG A 42 16.24 47.13 -6.64
N ASP A 43 15.98 45.87 -6.97
CA ASP A 43 15.61 44.89 -5.94
C ASP A 43 16.69 43.83 -5.71
N VAL A 44 17.01 43.64 -4.43
CA VAL A 44 17.97 42.66 -3.92
C VAL A 44 17.57 41.27 -4.40
N GLN A 45 18.44 40.65 -5.20
CA GLN A 45 18.27 39.31 -5.76
C GLN A 45 18.13 38.28 -4.62
N ARG A 46 16.90 37.88 -4.31
CA ARG A 46 16.64 36.62 -3.59
C ARG A 46 16.22 35.57 -4.61
N PRO A 47 16.91 34.42 -4.69
CA PRO A 47 16.46 33.32 -5.53
C PRO A 47 15.09 32.84 -5.03
N VAL A 48 14.09 32.91 -5.89
CA VAL A 48 12.81 32.23 -5.66
C VAL A 48 13.00 30.78 -6.07
N ILE A 49 13.18 29.90 -5.10
CA ILE A 49 13.22 28.46 -5.34
C ILE A 49 11.79 27.99 -5.54
N ILE A 50 11.41 27.74 -6.80
CA ILE A 50 10.16 27.06 -7.13
C ILE A 50 10.46 25.57 -7.09
N SER A 51 10.18 24.93 -5.95
CA SER A 51 10.21 23.48 -5.85
C SER A 51 9.00 22.92 -6.60
N PHE A 52 9.23 22.33 -7.77
CA PHE A 52 8.23 21.49 -8.41
C PHE A 52 8.09 20.20 -7.58
N PHE A 53 6.97 20.03 -6.88
CA PHE A 53 6.57 18.70 -6.45
C PHE A 53 6.24 17.94 -7.73
N THR A 54 7.13 17.03 -8.16
CA THR A 54 6.75 16.03 -9.15
C THR A 54 5.56 15.30 -8.53
N MET A 55 4.37 15.39 -9.15
CA MET A 55 3.30 14.45 -8.86
C MET A 55 3.95 13.08 -9.03
N ALA A 56 4.18 12.38 -7.92
CA ALA A 56 4.73 11.04 -7.96
C ALA A 56 3.88 10.24 -8.94
N ASP A 57 4.56 9.49 -9.78
CA ASP A 57 3.95 8.64 -10.79
C ASP A 57 3.20 7.51 -10.09
N VAL A 58 2.01 7.83 -9.57
CA VAL A 58 1.16 6.90 -8.84
C VAL A 58 0.73 5.82 -9.83
N PRO A 59 1.04 4.54 -9.55
CA PRO A 59 0.68 3.46 -10.45
C PRO A 59 -0.82 3.40 -10.67
N ALA A 60 -1.23 3.28 -11.93
CA ALA A 60 -2.63 3.06 -12.27
C ALA A 60 -3.13 1.68 -11.80
N LEU A 61 -2.22 0.73 -11.59
CA LEU A 61 -2.49 -0.62 -11.14
C LEU A 61 -1.37 -1.07 -10.21
N ILE A 62 -1.73 -1.69 -9.10
CA ILE A 62 -0.80 -2.22 -8.10
C ILE A 62 -1.16 -3.68 -7.86
N ASN A 63 -0.18 -4.57 -7.92
CA ASN A 63 -0.30 -5.94 -7.46
C ASN A 63 0.27 -6.04 -6.04
N ILE A 64 -0.52 -6.63 -5.14
CA ILE A 64 -0.17 -6.83 -3.74
C ILE A 64 -0.21 -8.33 -3.47
N CYS A 65 0.91 -8.96 -3.12
CA CYS A 65 0.96 -10.34 -2.64
C CYS A 65 1.24 -10.32 -1.14
N VAL A 66 0.32 -10.86 -0.34
CA VAL A 66 0.43 -10.91 1.12
C VAL A 66 0.66 -12.35 1.56
N SER A 67 1.83 -12.63 2.13
CA SER A 67 2.18 -13.94 2.67
C SER A 67 2.25 -13.93 4.20
N LEU A 68 2.06 -15.11 4.81
CA LEU A 68 2.10 -15.28 6.27
C LEU A 68 2.98 -16.48 6.65
N LYS A 69 3.87 -16.28 7.64
CA LYS A 69 4.70 -17.33 8.22
C LYS A 69 4.60 -17.31 9.75
N ILE A 70 4.38 -18.46 10.39
CA ILE A 70 4.30 -18.52 11.85
C ILE A 70 5.70 -18.42 12.48
N GLN A 71 5.84 -17.52 13.46
CA GLN A 71 7.07 -17.30 14.21
C GLN A 71 7.19 -18.27 15.39
N PRO A 72 8.42 -18.59 15.85
CA PRO A 72 9.72 -18.04 15.41
C PRO A 72 10.38 -18.77 14.24
N ASN A 73 9.81 -19.90 13.77
CA ASN A 73 10.51 -20.82 12.86
C ASN A 73 10.18 -20.59 11.37
N ASP A 74 9.55 -19.48 11.01
CA ASP A 74 9.02 -19.23 9.66
C ASP A 74 8.17 -20.40 9.11
N GLY A 75 7.36 -21.00 9.99
CA GLY A 75 6.56 -22.17 9.65
C GLY A 75 5.41 -21.85 8.69
N PRO A 76 4.87 -22.85 7.99
CA PRO A 76 3.79 -22.65 7.03
C PRO A 76 2.47 -22.27 7.71
N VAL A 77 1.73 -21.37 7.05
CA VAL A 77 0.30 -21.16 7.30
C VAL A 77 -0.50 -22.04 6.34
N PHE A 78 -1.75 -22.34 6.69
CA PHE A 78 -2.60 -23.21 5.89
C PHE A 78 -3.94 -22.56 5.62
N PHE A 79 -4.57 -22.95 4.53
CA PHE A 79 -5.93 -22.57 4.20
C PHE A 79 -6.76 -23.77 3.76
N LYS A 80 -8.07 -23.61 3.79
CA LYS A 80 -9.02 -24.60 3.28
C LYS A 80 -9.90 -23.99 2.20
N ALA A 81 -10.11 -24.74 1.12
CA ALA A 81 -11.19 -24.49 0.19
C ALA A 81 -12.53 -24.94 0.79
N ASP A 82 -13.37 -23.98 1.18
CA ASP A 82 -14.67 -24.26 1.79
C ASP A 82 -15.83 -24.18 0.78
N GLY A 83 -15.58 -23.72 -0.45
CA GLY A 83 -16.61 -23.58 -1.49
C GLY A 83 -17.65 -22.52 -1.10
N SER A 84 -18.91 -22.70 -1.48
CA SER A 84 -20.01 -21.75 -1.19
C SER A 84 -20.62 -21.90 0.21
N ARG A 85 -19.97 -22.63 1.12
CA ARG A 85 -20.52 -22.94 2.45
C ARG A 85 -20.49 -21.77 3.43
N PHE A 86 -19.61 -20.81 3.21
CA PHE A 86 -19.43 -19.63 4.07
C PHE A 86 -19.40 -18.37 3.20
N GLY A 87 -19.23 -17.20 3.84
CA GLY A 87 -19.19 -15.92 3.13
C GLY A 87 -18.06 -15.80 2.12
N GLN A 88 -16.95 -16.52 2.33
CA GLN A 88 -15.84 -16.61 1.38
C GLN A 88 -15.51 -18.06 1.03
N THR A 89 -14.93 -18.26 -0.17
CA THR A 89 -14.64 -19.60 -0.70
C THR A 89 -13.40 -20.27 -0.11
N ARG A 90 -12.58 -19.50 0.61
CA ARG A 90 -11.32 -19.90 1.25
C ARG A 90 -11.29 -19.44 2.69
N THR A 91 -10.76 -20.26 3.58
CA THR A 91 -10.52 -19.91 4.99
C THR A 91 -9.03 -20.00 5.32
N ILE A 92 -8.43 -18.91 5.80
CA ILE A 92 -7.08 -18.91 6.38
C ILE A 92 -7.16 -19.47 7.80
N LYS A 93 -6.21 -20.33 8.17
CA LYS A 93 -6.16 -20.94 9.50
C LYS A 93 -5.01 -20.36 10.30
N LEU A 94 -5.34 -19.74 11.43
CA LEU A 94 -4.38 -19.14 12.34
C LEU A 94 -4.51 -19.79 13.72
N LEU A 95 -3.41 -19.80 14.48
CA LEU A 95 -3.38 -20.15 15.89
C LEU A 95 -3.60 -18.87 16.70
N THR A 96 -4.28 -18.99 17.84
CA THR A 96 -4.37 -17.93 18.85
C THR A 96 -3.09 -17.86 19.67
N GLY A 97 -2.73 -16.68 20.17
CA GLY A 97 -1.53 -16.50 21.01
C GLY A 97 -0.23 -16.81 20.28
N SER A 98 -0.20 -16.60 18.96
CA SER A 98 0.93 -16.83 18.09
C SER A 98 1.27 -15.57 17.29
N LYS A 99 2.55 -15.39 16.97
CA LYS A 99 3.05 -14.29 16.15
C LYS A 99 3.26 -14.76 14.72
N TYR A 100 2.88 -13.91 13.76
CA TYR A 100 3.02 -14.15 12.33
C TYR A 100 3.90 -13.07 11.73
N LYS A 101 4.91 -13.50 10.96
CA LYS A 101 5.62 -12.60 10.06
C LYS A 101 4.77 -12.46 8.80
N ILE A 102 4.42 -11.23 8.48
CA ILE A 102 3.71 -10.84 7.28
C ILE A 102 4.75 -10.31 6.30
N GLU A 103 4.66 -10.71 5.05
CA GLU A 103 5.46 -10.15 3.97
C GLU A 103 4.51 -9.66 2.89
N VAL A 104 4.69 -8.41 2.49
CA VAL A 104 3.88 -7.71 1.50
C VAL A 104 4.79 -7.39 0.33
N VAL A 105 4.54 -8.04 -0.80
CA VAL A 105 5.24 -7.80 -2.05
C VAL A 105 4.35 -6.93 -2.93
N LEU A 106 4.89 -5.79 -3.37
CA LEU A 106 4.20 -4.79 -4.18
C LEU A 106 4.82 -4.71 -5.57
N LYS A 107 3.99 -4.59 -6.60
CA LYS A 107 4.42 -4.30 -7.98
C LYS A 107 3.47 -3.28 -8.62
N PRO A 108 3.95 -2.16 -9.16
CA PRO A 108 5.34 -1.73 -9.25
C PRO A 108 5.93 -1.27 -7.89
N GLY A 109 7.25 -1.19 -7.79
CA GLY A 109 7.97 -0.96 -6.52
C GLY A 109 7.89 0.46 -5.94
N ASN A 110 7.27 1.40 -6.67
CA ASN A 110 7.05 2.77 -6.21
C ASN A 110 5.80 2.94 -5.32
N ALA A 111 5.01 1.87 -5.08
CA ALA A 111 3.96 1.88 -4.07
C ALA A 111 4.58 1.81 -2.66
N GLU A 112 4.36 2.85 -1.83
CA GLU A 112 4.93 2.96 -0.48
C GLU A 112 3.88 2.70 0.60
N PRO A 113 3.79 1.46 1.14
CA PRO A 113 2.95 1.14 2.29
C PRO A 113 3.60 1.65 3.58
N LEU A 114 2.77 2.02 4.54
CA LEU A 114 3.21 2.54 5.85
C LEU A 114 2.84 1.54 6.95
N THR A 115 1.56 1.19 7.04
CA THR A 115 1.04 0.33 8.10
C THR A 115 0.08 -0.68 7.54
N MET A 116 -0.08 -1.80 8.24
CA MET A 116 -1.06 -2.83 7.94
C MET A 116 -1.93 -3.09 9.16
N GLY A 117 -3.25 -3.15 8.95
CA GLY A 117 -4.25 -3.54 9.92
C GLY A 117 -4.74 -4.97 9.67
N ILE A 118 -4.82 -5.80 10.69
CA ILE A 118 -5.47 -7.13 10.64
C ILE A 118 -6.31 -7.32 11.90
N GLY A 119 -7.64 -7.43 11.74
CA GLY A 119 -8.55 -7.72 12.85
C GLY A 119 -8.51 -6.70 13.98
N GLY A 120 -8.36 -5.42 13.65
CA GLY A 120 -8.28 -4.32 14.61
C GLY A 120 -6.90 -4.07 15.23
N LYS A 121 -5.89 -4.90 14.90
CA LYS A 121 -4.49 -4.63 15.26
C LYS A 121 -3.78 -3.97 14.09
N THR A 122 -3.08 -2.88 14.35
CA THR A 122 -2.27 -2.15 13.36
C THR A 122 -0.79 -2.25 13.71
N PHE A 123 0.05 -2.49 12.72
CA PHE A 123 1.51 -2.56 12.86
C PHE A 123 2.19 -1.90 11.66
N ASP A 124 3.42 -1.43 11.89
CA ASP A 124 4.23 -0.80 10.84
C ASP A 124 4.77 -1.85 9.86
N LEU A 125 4.95 -1.43 8.61
CA LEU A 125 5.60 -2.21 7.57
C LEU A 125 7.00 -1.66 7.34
N GLU A 126 8.01 -2.48 7.58
CA GLU A 126 9.41 -2.15 7.36
C GLU A 126 9.84 -2.60 5.97
N GLN A 127 10.49 -1.71 5.22
CA GLN A 127 11.01 -2.03 3.89
C GLN A 127 12.20 -2.99 4.00
N GLN A 128 12.10 -4.13 3.35
CA GLN A 128 13.20 -5.10 3.23
C GLN A 128 14.02 -4.87 1.97
N SER A 129 13.34 -4.68 0.82
CA SER A 129 13.99 -4.40 -0.47
C SER A 129 13.07 -3.59 -1.36
N LYS A 130 13.65 -2.81 -2.27
CA LYS A 130 12.91 -2.01 -3.26
C LYS A 130 13.75 -1.84 -4.52
N ASP A 131 13.15 -2.14 -5.65
CA ASP A 131 13.62 -1.82 -6.99
C ASP A 131 12.45 -1.19 -7.79
N ASP A 132 12.67 -0.89 -9.07
CA ASP A 132 11.64 -0.24 -9.89
C ASP A 132 10.46 -1.18 -10.20
N GLU A 133 10.69 -2.49 -10.24
CA GLU A 133 9.67 -3.49 -10.57
C GLU A 133 8.86 -3.92 -9.35
N SER A 134 9.49 -3.97 -8.18
CA SER A 134 8.92 -4.52 -6.96
C SER A 134 9.50 -3.94 -5.68
N ALA A 135 8.68 -3.98 -4.63
CA ALA A 135 9.12 -3.65 -3.28
C ALA A 135 8.59 -4.71 -2.30
N VAL A 136 9.42 -5.06 -1.31
CA VAL A 136 9.12 -6.07 -0.30
C VAL A 136 9.16 -5.41 1.07
N TYR A 137 8.08 -5.57 1.82
CA TYR A 137 7.93 -5.07 3.17
C TYR A 137 7.59 -6.21 4.11
N HIS A 138 8.02 -6.12 5.36
CA HIS A 138 7.61 -7.06 6.40
C HIS A 138 6.94 -6.35 7.58
N GLY A 139 6.08 -7.09 8.27
CA GLY A 139 5.47 -6.66 9.51
C GLY A 139 5.17 -7.87 10.39
N PHE A 140 4.71 -7.62 11.61
CA PHE A 140 4.39 -8.69 12.55
C PHE A 140 2.97 -8.56 13.07
N TYR A 141 2.18 -9.59 12.81
CA TYR A 141 0.83 -9.71 13.33
C TYR A 141 0.80 -10.67 14.52
N ASP A 142 0.41 -10.14 15.68
CA ASP A 142 0.25 -10.93 16.90
C ASP A 142 -1.21 -11.31 17.11
N THR A 143 -1.49 -12.57 17.42
CA THR A 143 -2.83 -13.07 17.76
C THR A 143 -3.03 -13.24 19.28
N GLU A 144 -2.17 -12.68 20.10
CA GLU A 144 -2.36 -12.58 21.55
C GLU A 144 -3.68 -11.87 21.87
N GLY A 145 -4.44 -12.43 22.82
CA GLY A 145 -5.77 -11.94 23.18
C GLY A 145 -6.89 -12.22 22.17
N VAL A 146 -6.58 -12.76 20.98
CA VAL A 146 -7.62 -13.14 20.00
C VAL A 146 -8.28 -14.45 20.43
N PRO A 147 -9.62 -14.48 20.63
CA PRO A 147 -10.31 -15.70 21.04
C PRO A 147 -10.35 -16.73 19.91
N HIS A 148 -10.30 -18.01 20.27
CA HIS A 148 -10.44 -19.08 19.28
C HIS A 148 -11.86 -19.13 18.72
N THR A 149 -11.98 -19.46 17.43
CA THR A 149 -13.26 -19.57 16.74
C THR A 149 -13.94 -20.90 17.08
N LYS A 150 -15.25 -20.87 17.32
CA LYS A 150 -16.04 -22.06 17.61
C LYS A 150 -16.03 -23.06 16.44
N SER A 151 -16.37 -24.32 16.73
CA SER A 151 -16.56 -25.32 15.67
C SER A 151 -17.69 -24.90 14.73
N GLY A 152 -17.60 -25.23 13.46
CA GLY A 152 -18.55 -24.79 12.43
C GLY A 152 -18.38 -23.34 11.96
N ASP A 153 -17.83 -22.46 12.80
CA ASP A 153 -17.83 -21.01 12.55
C ASP A 153 -16.55 -20.49 11.85
N ARG A 154 -16.64 -19.30 11.25
CA ARG A 154 -15.58 -18.53 10.58
C ARG A 154 -15.72 -17.04 10.91
N GLN A 155 -14.60 -16.37 11.10
CA GLN A 155 -14.56 -14.96 11.46
C GLN A 155 -14.21 -14.11 10.22
N PRO A 156 -15.01 -13.08 9.88
CA PRO A 156 -14.60 -12.07 8.90
C PRO A 156 -13.60 -11.12 9.58
N VAL A 157 -12.37 -11.12 9.09
CA VAL A 157 -11.27 -10.32 9.62
C VAL A 157 -10.96 -9.20 8.62
N GLN A 158 -11.21 -7.96 9.03
CA GLN A 158 -10.85 -6.78 8.24
C GLN A 158 -9.34 -6.70 8.10
N VAL A 159 -8.87 -6.47 6.88
CA VAL A 159 -7.47 -6.24 6.55
C VAL A 159 -7.34 -4.91 5.81
N THR A 160 -6.41 -4.08 6.26
CA THR A 160 -6.13 -2.78 5.65
C THR A 160 -4.64 -2.58 5.43
N ILE A 161 -4.26 -1.88 4.37
CA ILE A 161 -2.88 -1.39 4.19
C ILE A 161 -2.97 0.10 3.88
N GLN A 162 -2.36 0.93 4.72
CA GLN A 162 -2.25 2.35 4.49
C GLN A 162 -1.05 2.63 3.61
N PHE A 163 -1.25 3.29 2.48
CA PHE A 163 -0.16 3.79 1.66
C PHE A 163 0.01 5.29 1.82
N LYS A 164 1.21 5.77 1.51
CA LYS A 164 1.57 7.18 1.63
C LYS A 164 0.84 8.08 0.63
N GLU A 165 0.70 7.63 -0.62
CA GLU A 165 0.24 8.50 -1.73
C GLU A 165 -0.91 7.93 -2.57
N VAL A 166 -1.22 6.63 -2.40
CA VAL A 166 -2.17 5.90 -3.24
C VAL A 166 -3.45 5.48 -2.51
N GLY A 167 -3.60 5.89 -1.26
CA GLY A 167 -4.79 5.66 -0.43
C GLY A 167 -4.71 4.39 0.42
N VAL A 168 -5.88 3.85 0.75
CA VAL A 168 -6.02 2.66 1.59
C VAL A 168 -6.43 1.47 0.74
N PHE A 169 -5.76 0.34 0.93
CA PHE A 169 -6.25 -0.96 0.49
C PHE A 169 -7.08 -1.58 1.62
N GLU A 170 -8.27 -2.09 1.30
CA GLU A 170 -9.15 -2.74 2.29
C GLU A 170 -9.74 -4.03 1.73
N THR A 171 -9.72 -5.10 2.54
CA THR A 171 -10.36 -6.38 2.22
C THR A 171 -10.82 -7.09 3.49
N VAL A 172 -11.58 -8.19 3.34
CA VAL A 172 -12.02 -9.03 4.45
C VAL A 172 -11.57 -10.46 4.22
N TRP A 173 -10.69 -10.94 5.10
CA TRP A 173 -10.28 -12.34 5.12
C TRP A 173 -11.26 -13.18 5.93
N GLN A 174 -11.60 -14.35 5.41
CA GLN A 174 -12.28 -15.36 6.21
C GLN A 174 -11.23 -16.17 6.97
N VAL A 175 -11.25 -16.09 8.29
CA VAL A 175 -10.25 -16.70 9.17
C VAL A 175 -10.91 -17.69 10.12
N LYS A 176 -10.18 -18.75 10.46
CA LYS A 176 -10.48 -19.59 11.61
C LYS A 176 -9.31 -19.59 12.58
N TYR A 177 -9.56 -19.09 13.78
CA TYR A 177 -8.59 -19.12 14.87
C TYR A 177 -8.72 -20.44 15.63
N TYR A 178 -7.66 -21.23 15.61
CA TYR A 178 -7.52 -22.46 16.36
C TYR A 178 -6.80 -22.17 17.66
N ASN A 179 -7.23 -22.84 18.73
CA ASN A 179 -6.43 -22.91 19.94
C ASN A 179 -5.08 -23.59 19.61
N TYR A 180 -3.98 -23.14 20.22
CA TYR A 180 -2.65 -23.74 20.08
C TYR A 180 -2.64 -25.26 20.30
N TYR A 181 -3.44 -25.78 21.24
CA TYR A 181 -3.56 -27.23 21.48
C TYR A 181 -4.18 -28.01 20.30
N LYS A 182 -4.79 -27.33 19.33
CA LYS A 182 -5.36 -27.91 18.09
C LYS A 182 -4.50 -27.60 16.86
N ARG A 183 -3.19 -27.38 17.03
CA ARG A 183 -2.25 -27.06 15.94
C ARG A 183 -2.26 -28.06 14.79
N GLU A 184 -2.44 -29.35 15.06
CA GLU A 184 -2.54 -30.36 14.00
C GLU A 184 -3.73 -30.09 13.07
N HIS A 185 -4.90 -29.76 13.63
CA HIS A 185 -6.09 -29.41 12.84
C HIS A 185 -5.94 -28.09 12.08
N CYS A 186 -5.13 -27.18 12.63
CA CYS A 186 -4.77 -25.92 11.98
C CYS A 186 -3.97 -26.17 10.70
N GLN A 187 -3.22 -27.28 10.61
CA GLN A 187 -2.38 -27.62 9.46
C GLN A 187 -3.09 -28.41 8.36
N PHE A 188 -4.34 -28.84 8.57
CA PHE A 188 -5.06 -29.59 7.53
C PHE A 188 -5.44 -28.69 6.36
N GLY A 189 -5.31 -29.19 5.13
CA GLY A 189 -5.66 -28.45 3.91
C GLY A 189 -4.42 -28.11 3.09
N ASN A 190 -4.48 -26.97 2.41
CA ASN A 190 -3.41 -26.52 1.53
C ASN A 190 -2.45 -25.60 2.28
N LYS A 191 -1.17 -25.67 1.93
CA LYS A 191 -0.19 -24.66 2.39
C LYS A 191 -0.57 -23.32 1.78
N PHE A 192 -0.55 -22.29 2.59
CA PHE A 192 -0.78 -20.91 2.19
C PHE A 192 0.54 -20.30 1.73
N SER A 193 0.60 -19.89 0.47
CA SER A 193 1.74 -19.18 -0.10
C SER A 193 1.54 -17.68 0.05
N CYS A 194 0.57 -17.13 -0.68
CA CYS A 194 0.12 -15.75 -0.52
C CYS A 194 -1.30 -15.55 -1.05
N ILE A 195 -1.87 -14.38 -0.78
CA ILE A 195 -3.03 -13.88 -1.53
C ILE A 195 -2.57 -12.73 -2.39
N GLU A 196 -2.79 -12.85 -3.68
CA GLU A 196 -2.50 -11.79 -4.65
C GLU A 196 -3.77 -10.98 -4.90
N TYR A 197 -3.61 -9.66 -4.83
CA TYR A 197 -4.63 -8.69 -5.18
C TYR A 197 -4.11 -7.84 -6.34
N GLU A 198 -4.93 -7.70 -7.37
CA GLU A 198 -4.74 -6.65 -8.36
C GLU A 198 -5.68 -5.50 -7.99
N VAL A 199 -5.11 -4.33 -7.72
CA VAL A 199 -5.87 -3.18 -7.20
C VAL A 199 -5.61 -1.91 -7.99
N LYS A 200 -6.62 -1.06 -8.06
CA LYS A 200 -6.57 0.23 -8.74
C LYS A 200 -6.90 1.35 -7.75
N PRO A 201 -6.00 2.33 -7.53
CA PRO A 201 -6.34 3.52 -6.75
C PRO A 201 -7.55 4.26 -7.35
N ASN A 202 -8.46 4.73 -6.50
CA ASN A 202 -9.57 5.57 -6.94
C ASN A 202 -9.09 6.98 -7.34
N GLU A 203 -9.98 7.74 -7.97
CA GLU A 203 -9.65 9.09 -8.48
C GLU A 203 -9.18 10.05 -7.38
N THR A 204 -9.74 9.93 -6.17
CA THR A 204 -9.40 10.76 -5.01
C THR A 204 -8.19 10.25 -4.22
N ARG A 205 -7.59 9.12 -4.63
CA ARG A 205 -6.48 8.43 -3.94
C ARG A 205 -6.74 8.20 -2.45
N SER A 206 -8.00 7.94 -2.10
CA SER A 206 -8.42 7.66 -0.73
C SER A 206 -8.58 6.16 -0.49
N LEU A 207 -9.01 5.40 -1.50
CA LEU A 207 -9.30 3.97 -1.42
C LEU A 207 -8.90 3.28 -2.72
N MET A 208 -8.53 2.01 -2.64
CA MET A 208 -8.26 1.16 -3.80
C MET A 208 -9.42 0.21 -4.09
N TRP A 209 -9.69 -0.03 -5.36
CA TRP A 209 -10.63 -1.04 -5.81
C TRP A 209 -9.91 -2.34 -6.13
N ILE A 210 -10.45 -3.45 -5.66
CA ILE A 210 -9.93 -4.80 -5.95
C ILE A 210 -10.54 -5.27 -7.27
N ASN A 211 -9.72 -5.45 -8.29
CA ASN A 211 -10.13 -6.01 -9.57
C ASN A 211 -10.09 -7.55 -9.54
N LYS A 212 -9.09 -8.10 -8.86
CA LYS A 212 -8.82 -9.53 -8.83
C LYS A 212 -8.25 -9.95 -7.48
N GLU A 213 -8.63 -11.15 -7.04
CA GLU A 213 -8.10 -11.82 -5.85
C GLU A 213 -7.74 -13.26 -6.23
N LEU A 214 -6.53 -13.71 -5.87
CA LEU A 214 -6.07 -15.08 -6.08
C LEU A 214 -5.43 -15.63 -4.82
N PHE A 215 -5.97 -16.74 -4.30
CA PHE A 215 -5.38 -17.50 -3.21
C PHE A 215 -4.43 -18.57 -3.75
N GLN A 216 -3.17 -18.55 -3.29
CA GLN A 216 -2.14 -19.53 -3.63
C GLN A 216 -1.73 -20.37 -2.42
#